data_AF-A0A8K0W6L5-F1
#
_entry.id   AF-A0A8K0W6L5-F1
#
_cell.length_a   1.000
_cell.length_b   1.000
_cell.length_c   1.000
_cell.angle_alpha   90.00
_cell.angle_beta   90.00
_cell.angle_gamma   90.00
#
_symmetry.space_group_name_H-M   'P 1'
#
loop_
_entity.id
_entity.type
_entity.pdbx_description
1 polymer ?
#
loop_
_entity_poly.entity_id
_entity_poly.type
_entity_poly.pdbx_seq_one_letter_code
_entity_poly.pdbx_strand_id
1 'polypeptide(L)'
;MGGRWKKGELQQTVRLRDIADSLVYEGPGQSFVTNRKNAWLQPGAEKLADIMGKRLWKMTNAGDGSKRYTCRRGAVIEYLGWLKSFRAKMYPAIHIWGGQPGRGPEIATLKHCDIEQLPKNIFVFDGQVVIITDRDKSKGLSGGTGGRKVARFLPERLSRMMVAYIAWLLPFEKVLHRLAG
;
A
#
# COMPACT_ATOMS: atom_id res chain seq x y z
N MET A 1 -22.54 -5.02 -0.45
CA MET A 1 -22.10 -6.30 -1.02
C MET A 1 -20.58 -6.41 -0.88
N GLY A 2 -20.11 -7.20 0.10
CA GLY A 2 -18.68 -7.49 0.24
C GLY A 2 -18.34 -8.71 -0.61
N GLY A 3 -17.48 -8.55 -1.62
CA GLY A 3 -16.97 -9.69 -2.37
C GLY A 3 -16.22 -10.63 -1.42
N ARG A 4 -16.71 -11.86 -1.27
CA ARG A 4 -15.93 -12.93 -0.63
C ARG A 4 -14.89 -13.38 -1.63
N TRP A 5 -13.62 -13.13 -1.32
CA TRP A 5 -12.53 -13.83 -1.98
C TRP A 5 -12.73 -15.33 -1.80
N LYS A 6 -12.55 -16.12 -2.85
CA LYS A 6 -12.53 -17.57 -2.70
C LYS A 6 -11.34 -17.94 -1.81
N LYS A 7 -11.49 -18.98 -0.99
CA LYS A 7 -10.42 -19.46 -0.11
C LYS A 7 -9.17 -19.73 -0.96
N GLY A 8 -8.05 -19.08 -0.64
CA GLY A 8 -6.77 -19.23 -1.35
C GLY A 8 -6.49 -18.23 -2.47
N GLU A 9 -7.49 -17.51 -2.97
CA GLU A 9 -7.33 -16.58 -4.11
C GLU A 9 -6.36 -15.43 -3.80
N LEU A 10 -6.47 -14.85 -2.59
CA LEU A 10 -5.54 -13.81 -2.12
C LEU A 10 -4.11 -14.35 -1.93
N GLN A 11 -3.97 -15.62 -1.53
CA GLN A 11 -2.68 -16.28 -1.28
C GLN A 11 -1.93 -16.56 -2.58
N GLN A 12 -2.67 -16.93 -3.64
CA GLN A 12 -2.13 -17.11 -4.98
C GLN A 12 -1.76 -15.78 -5.64
N THR A 13 -2.51 -14.72 -5.33
CA THR A 13 -2.28 -13.40 -5.93
C THR A 13 -1.10 -12.65 -5.30
N VAL A 14 -0.91 -12.78 -3.98
CA VAL A 14 0.22 -12.15 -3.24
C VAL A 14 1.07 -13.24 -2.60
N ARG A 15 2.08 -13.69 -3.34
CA ARG A 15 3.10 -14.64 -2.88
C ARG A 15 4.18 -13.90 -2.10
N LEU A 16 3.96 -13.68 -0.80
CA LEU A 16 4.81 -12.83 0.04
C LEU A 16 6.29 -13.24 0.04
N ARG A 17 6.58 -14.55 0.01
CA ARG A 17 7.95 -15.08 -0.01
C ARG A 17 8.71 -14.77 -1.30
N ASP A 18 7.99 -14.47 -2.38
CA ASP A 18 8.58 -14.19 -3.70
C ASP A 18 8.85 -12.68 -3.90
N ILE A 19 8.48 -11.84 -2.93
CA ILE A 19 8.69 -10.40 -3.00
C ILE A 19 10.13 -10.08 -2.60
N ALA A 20 10.87 -9.45 -3.51
CA ALA A 20 12.19 -8.89 -3.24
C ALA A 20 12.06 -7.45 -2.73
N ASP A 21 12.61 -7.16 -1.55
CA ASP A 21 12.71 -5.80 -1.04
C ASP A 21 14.12 -5.53 -0.49
N SER A 22 14.48 -4.25 -0.48
CA SER A 22 15.76 -3.76 -0.02
C SER A 22 15.61 -3.08 1.33
N LEU A 23 16.41 -3.47 2.32
CA LEU A 23 16.43 -2.84 3.65
C LEU A 23 17.31 -1.58 3.70
N VAL A 24 17.97 -1.25 2.59
CA VAL A 24 18.80 -0.04 2.45
C VAL A 24 18.07 1.05 1.68
N TYR A 25 18.55 2.28 1.81
CA TYR A 25 18.10 3.40 1.01
C TYR A 25 18.57 3.23 -0.44
N GLU A 26 17.65 3.26 -1.39
CA GLU A 26 17.93 3.09 -2.83
C GLU A 26 17.63 4.35 -3.64
N GLY A 27 17.04 5.38 -3.01
CA GLY A 27 16.74 6.65 -3.64
C GLY A 27 15.25 6.98 -3.65
N PRO A 28 14.86 8.23 -3.96
CA PRO A 28 13.47 8.66 -3.85
C PRO A 28 12.51 7.82 -4.70
N GLY A 29 11.40 7.41 -4.10
CA GLY A 29 10.39 6.57 -4.73
C GLY A 29 10.68 5.07 -4.68
N GLN A 30 11.87 4.64 -4.24
CA GLN A 30 12.21 3.22 -4.21
C GLN A 30 11.51 2.44 -3.09
N SER A 31 11.06 1.24 -3.42
CA SER A 31 10.36 0.29 -2.54
C SER A 31 10.22 -1.07 -3.21
N PHE A 32 9.65 -2.07 -2.53
CA PHE A 32 9.31 -3.34 -3.17
C PHE A 32 8.39 -3.17 -4.39
N VAL A 33 7.54 -2.13 -4.47
CA VAL A 33 6.66 -1.95 -5.64
C VAL A 33 7.38 -1.41 -6.87
N THR A 34 8.52 -0.74 -6.69
CA THR A 34 9.35 -0.24 -7.82
C THR A 34 10.47 -1.21 -8.18
N ASN A 35 10.71 -2.23 -7.36
CA ASN A 35 11.70 -3.26 -7.64
C ASN A 35 11.26 -4.13 -8.84
N ARG A 36 12.07 -4.15 -9.90
CA ARG A 36 11.79 -4.89 -11.15
C ARG A 36 11.60 -6.39 -10.94
N LYS A 37 12.22 -6.98 -9.91
CA LYS A 37 12.04 -8.40 -9.57
C LYS A 37 10.59 -8.73 -9.17
N ASN A 38 9.80 -7.72 -8.79
CA ASN A 38 8.40 -7.86 -8.40
C ASN A 38 7.42 -7.50 -9.52
N ALA A 39 7.86 -7.44 -10.79
CA ALA A 39 6.99 -7.16 -11.93
C ALA A 39 5.80 -8.13 -12.03
N TRP A 40 5.97 -9.38 -11.56
CA TRP A 40 4.90 -10.38 -11.46
C TRP A 40 3.72 -9.94 -10.59
N LEU A 41 3.91 -9.01 -9.65
CA LEU A 41 2.85 -8.45 -8.80
C LEU A 41 1.94 -7.48 -9.58
N GLN A 42 2.41 -7.01 -10.75
CA GLN A 42 1.76 -5.97 -11.55
C GLN A 42 1.38 -4.75 -10.69
N PRO A 43 2.35 -4.11 -10.02
CA PRO A 43 2.07 -2.93 -9.22
C PRO A 43 1.60 -1.79 -10.13
N GLY A 44 0.55 -1.09 -9.72
CA GLY A 44 -0.09 -0.07 -10.54
C GLY A 44 -1.61 -0.05 -10.39
N ALA A 45 -2.23 0.84 -11.15
CA ALA A 45 -3.67 1.09 -11.13
C ALA A 45 -4.45 0.12 -12.03
N GLU A 46 -3.77 -0.51 -12.99
CA GLU A 46 -4.33 -1.27 -14.11
C GLU A 46 -5.20 -2.42 -13.63
N LYS A 47 -4.70 -3.19 -12.65
CA LYS A 47 -5.43 -4.32 -12.08
C LYS A 47 -6.77 -3.91 -11.47
N LEU A 48 -6.79 -2.81 -10.71
CA LEU A 48 -8.04 -2.31 -10.14
C LEU A 48 -8.88 -1.58 -11.18
N ALA A 49 -8.29 -0.96 -12.19
CA ALA A 49 -9.02 -0.38 -13.31
C ALA A 49 -9.77 -1.46 -14.11
N ASP A 50 -9.20 -2.66 -14.28
CA ASP A 50 -9.88 -3.78 -14.91
C ASP A 50 -11.05 -4.31 -14.04
N ILE A 51 -10.79 -4.55 -12.75
CA ILE A 51 -11.80 -5.05 -11.80
C ILE A 51 -12.95 -4.04 -11.59
N MET A 52 -12.61 -2.76 -11.43
CA MET A 52 -13.56 -1.70 -11.09
C MET A 52 -14.07 -0.92 -12.31
N GLY A 53 -13.51 -1.19 -13.49
CA GLY A 53 -13.73 -0.44 -14.73
C GLY A 53 -15.20 -0.25 -15.06
N LYS A 54 -15.94 -1.35 -15.15
CA LYS A 54 -17.38 -1.34 -15.48
C LYS A 54 -18.24 -0.68 -14.39
N ARG A 55 -17.75 -0.64 -13.15
CA ARG A 55 -18.47 -0.02 -12.04
C ARG A 55 -18.29 1.49 -12.05
N LEU A 56 -17.06 1.96 -12.22
CA LEU A 56 -16.69 3.36 -12.07
C LEU A 56 -16.82 4.15 -13.37
N TRP A 57 -16.75 3.50 -14.54
CA TRP A 57 -16.90 4.16 -15.84
C TRP A 57 -18.10 3.61 -16.61
N LYS A 58 -18.81 4.52 -17.29
CA LYS A 58 -19.81 4.20 -18.30
C LYS A 58 -19.15 4.33 -19.66
N MET A 59 -19.14 3.25 -20.44
CA MET A 59 -18.71 3.28 -21.83
C MET A 59 -19.92 3.64 -22.71
N THR A 60 -19.76 4.61 -23.59
CA THR A 60 -20.76 5.00 -24.60
C THR A 60 -20.11 5.08 -25.96
N ASN A 61 -20.82 4.66 -27.00
CA ASN A 61 -20.37 4.85 -28.37
C ASN A 61 -20.48 6.35 -28.72
N ALA A 62 -19.43 6.94 -29.27
CA ALA A 62 -19.39 8.36 -29.61
C ALA A 62 -20.02 8.67 -30.99
N GLY A 63 -20.52 7.64 -31.70
CA GLY A 63 -21.18 7.79 -33.01
C GLY A 63 -20.22 7.76 -34.21
N ASP A 64 -18.92 7.98 -33.98
CA ASP A 64 -17.82 7.94 -34.96
C ASP A 64 -17.04 6.61 -34.95
N GLY A 65 -17.57 5.59 -34.27
CA GLY A 65 -16.88 4.32 -34.03
C GLY A 65 -15.91 4.35 -32.83
N SER A 66 -15.66 5.51 -32.23
CA SER A 66 -14.84 5.64 -31.01
C SER A 66 -15.64 5.36 -29.73
N LYS A 67 -14.93 4.94 -28.68
CA LYS A 67 -15.47 4.67 -27.35
C LYS A 67 -15.21 5.84 -26.43
N ARG A 68 -16.26 6.40 -25.84
CA ARG A 68 -16.17 7.43 -24.81
C ARG A 68 -16.36 6.80 -23.43
N TYR A 69 -15.49 7.16 -22.48
CA TYR A 69 -15.60 6.73 -21.09
C TYR A 69 -16.02 7.91 -20.23
N THR A 70 -17.17 7.80 -19.60
CA THR A 70 -17.67 8.82 -18.66
C THR A 70 -17.56 8.29 -17.24
N CYS A 71 -16.91 9.07 -16.38
CA CYS A 71 -16.76 8.73 -14.96
C CYS A 71 -18.12 8.81 -14.24
N ARG A 72 -18.49 7.75 -13.52
CA ARG A 72 -19.63 7.73 -12.60
C ARG A 72 -19.19 8.31 -11.26
N ARG A 73 -19.26 9.63 -11.12
CA ARG A 73 -18.80 10.37 -9.93
C ARG A 73 -19.26 9.77 -8.60
N GLY A 74 -20.55 9.42 -8.48
CA GLY A 74 -21.09 8.80 -7.26
C GLY A 74 -20.39 7.49 -6.88
N ALA A 75 -20.09 6.63 -7.86
CA ALA A 75 -19.39 5.36 -7.62
C ALA A 75 -17.91 5.57 -7.25
N VAL A 76 -17.26 6.62 -7.78
CA VAL A 76 -15.89 7.00 -7.39
C VAL A 76 -15.87 7.50 -5.95
N ILE A 77 -16.79 8.40 -5.58
CA ILE A 77 -16.92 8.91 -4.20
C ILE A 77 -17.16 7.75 -3.22
N GLU A 78 -18.05 6.82 -3.57
CA GLU A 78 -18.33 5.62 -2.76
C GLU A 78 -17.06 4.77 -2.58
N TYR A 79 -16.33 4.51 -3.67
CA TYR A 79 -15.09 3.73 -3.63
C TYR A 79 -14.01 4.40 -2.76
N LEU A 80 -13.82 5.71 -2.90
CA LEU A 80 -12.88 6.48 -2.07
C LEU A 80 -13.31 6.44 -0.59
N GLY A 81 -14.61 6.47 -0.31
CA GLY A 81 -15.17 6.27 1.03
C GLY A 81 -14.84 4.88 1.62
N TRP A 82 -14.90 3.83 0.80
CA TRP A 82 -14.47 2.49 1.20
C TRP A 82 -12.98 2.42 1.47
N LEU A 83 -12.16 3.06 0.65
CA LEU A 83 -10.71 3.09 0.84
C LEU A 83 -10.32 3.86 2.11
N LYS A 84 -10.99 4.99 2.41
CA LYS A 84 -10.85 5.70 3.69
C LYS A 84 -11.22 4.79 4.86
N SER A 85 -12.34 4.08 4.76
CA SER A 85 -12.80 3.15 5.79
C SER A 85 -11.86 1.95 5.99
N PHE A 86 -11.26 1.45 4.91
CA PHE A 86 -10.24 0.42 4.94
C PHE A 86 -9.00 0.89 5.70
N ARG A 87 -8.45 2.06 5.36
CA ARG A 87 -7.28 2.65 6.04
C ARG A 87 -7.54 2.84 7.54
N ALA A 88 -8.70 3.37 7.90
CA ALA A 88 -9.10 3.59 9.29
C ALA A 88 -9.14 2.28 10.11
N LYS A 89 -9.53 1.15 9.49
CA LYS A 89 -9.53 -0.18 10.14
C LYS A 89 -8.18 -0.88 10.09
N MET A 90 -7.41 -0.67 9.03
CA MET A 90 -6.09 -1.27 8.86
C MET A 90 -5.09 -0.71 9.88
N TYR A 91 -5.19 0.57 10.20
CA TYR A 91 -4.31 1.26 11.15
C TYR A 91 -4.26 0.60 12.55
N PRO A 92 -5.39 0.42 13.28
CA PRO A 92 -5.35 -0.28 14.56
C PRO A 92 -4.96 -1.76 14.41
N ALA A 93 -5.30 -2.40 13.28
CA ALA A 93 -4.95 -3.80 13.05
C ALA A 93 -3.43 -4.01 12.96
N ILE A 94 -2.71 -3.19 12.17
CA ILE A 94 -1.24 -3.29 12.09
C ILE A 94 -0.56 -2.86 13.39
N HIS A 95 -1.20 -1.96 14.14
CA HIS A 95 -0.68 -1.45 15.39
C HIS A 95 -0.74 -2.49 16.52
N ILE A 96 -1.88 -3.19 16.66
CA ILE A 96 -2.12 -4.17 17.73
C ILE A 96 -1.44 -5.50 17.39
N TRP A 97 -1.53 -5.93 16.14
CA TRP A 97 -1.10 -7.27 15.74
C TRP A 97 0.33 -7.34 15.20
N GLY A 98 1.01 -6.21 15.04
CA GLY A 98 2.42 -6.15 14.61
C GLY A 98 3.44 -6.39 15.73
N GLY A 99 2.99 -6.76 16.94
CA GLY A 99 3.81 -6.89 18.14
C GLY A 99 3.51 -5.79 19.16
N GLN A 100 4.51 -5.33 19.91
CA GLN A 100 4.29 -4.29 20.92
C GLN A 100 3.76 -3.00 20.28
N PRO A 101 2.65 -2.43 20.78
CA PRO A 101 2.09 -1.18 20.29
C PRO A 101 3.17 -0.08 20.23
N GLY A 102 3.44 0.45 19.03
CA GLY A 102 4.31 1.62 18.86
C GLY A 102 3.73 2.87 19.51
N ARG A 103 4.59 3.77 19.99
CA ARG A 103 4.10 5.05 20.54
C ARG A 103 3.45 5.87 19.41
N GLY A 104 2.39 6.61 19.73
CA GLY A 104 1.55 7.33 18.73
C GLY A 104 2.29 8.03 17.57
N PRO A 105 3.40 8.76 17.81
CA PRO A 105 4.17 9.42 16.74
C PRO A 105 4.91 8.48 15.77
N GLU A 106 5.28 7.27 16.21
CA GLU A 106 6.04 6.31 15.39
C GLU A 106 5.21 5.74 14.22
N ILE A 107 3.88 5.77 14.35
CA ILE A 107 2.95 5.20 13.35
C ILE A 107 2.43 6.28 12.40
N ALA A 108 2.41 7.55 12.84
CA ALA A 108 2.11 8.69 11.97
C ALA A 108 3.21 8.95 10.91
N THR A 109 4.39 8.32 11.06
CA THR A 109 5.55 8.52 10.20
C THR A 109 5.80 7.36 9.23
N LEU A 110 4.81 6.48 9.01
CA LEU A 110 4.93 5.36 8.07
C LEU A 110 5.16 5.82 6.62
N LYS A 111 6.13 5.21 5.96
CA LYS A 111 6.62 5.48 4.61
C LYS A 111 6.79 4.16 3.90
N HIS A 112 6.07 3.99 2.79
CA HIS A 112 6.15 2.78 1.96
C HIS A 112 7.25 2.86 0.89
N CYS A 113 7.76 4.06 0.62
CA CYS A 113 8.86 4.30 -0.28
C CYS A 113 9.84 5.30 0.31
N ASP A 114 11.06 5.22 -0.18
CA ASP A 114 12.14 6.14 0.15
C ASP A 114 11.73 7.56 -0.27
N ILE A 115 12.05 8.53 0.58
CA ILE A 115 11.88 9.95 0.29
C ILE A 115 13.26 10.63 0.31
N GLU A 116 13.37 11.84 -0.23
CA GLU A 116 14.63 12.55 -0.54
C GLU A 116 15.85 12.27 0.35
N GLN A 117 15.69 12.31 1.67
CA GLN A 117 16.79 12.08 2.62
C GLN A 117 16.48 11.01 3.66
N LEU A 118 15.36 10.29 3.53
CA LEU A 118 14.92 9.33 4.55
C LEU A 118 14.47 8.02 3.91
N PRO A 119 14.99 6.87 4.40
CA PRO A 119 14.51 5.58 3.94
C PRO A 119 13.03 5.37 4.30
N LYS A 120 12.39 4.49 3.53
CA LYS A 120 11.11 3.90 3.89
C LYS A 120 11.23 3.15 5.22
N ASN A 121 10.09 2.90 5.85
CA ASN A 121 10.02 2.11 7.07
C ASN A 121 9.04 0.94 6.98
N ILE A 122 8.44 0.70 5.82
CA ILE A 122 7.66 -0.51 5.51
C ILE A 122 8.47 -1.31 4.49
N PHE A 123 8.74 -2.57 4.84
CA PHE A 123 9.51 -3.50 4.03
C PHE A 123 8.77 -4.83 3.88
N VAL A 124 9.16 -5.66 2.91
CA VAL A 124 8.82 -7.09 2.87
C VAL A 124 10.08 -7.92 3.12
N PHE A 125 10.05 -8.76 4.14
CA PHE A 125 11.19 -9.60 4.54
C PHE A 125 10.68 -10.98 4.97
N ASP A 126 11.30 -12.03 4.42
CA ASP A 126 10.98 -13.44 4.68
C ASP A 126 9.47 -13.78 4.71
N GLY A 127 8.75 -13.30 3.70
CA GLY A 127 7.32 -13.57 3.57
C GLY A 127 6.41 -12.79 4.53
N GLN A 128 6.93 -11.76 5.20
CA GLN A 128 6.16 -10.86 6.07
C GLN A 128 6.43 -9.40 5.74
N VAL A 129 5.43 -8.54 5.99
CA VAL A 129 5.66 -7.10 6.03
C VAL A 129 6.30 -6.74 7.36
N VAL A 130 7.38 -5.98 7.32
CA VAL A 130 8.11 -5.49 8.49
C VAL A 130 8.04 -3.98 8.54
N ILE A 131 7.67 -3.45 9.69
CA ILE A 131 7.65 -2.01 9.97
C ILE A 131 8.82 -1.70 10.90
N ILE A 132 9.75 -0.83 10.47
CA ILE A 132 10.94 -0.47 11.25
C ILE A 132 10.88 1.00 11.68
N THR A 133 10.63 1.28 12.96
CA THR A 133 10.56 2.65 13.49
C THR A 133 11.69 2.95 14.48
N ASP A 134 12.05 4.23 14.59
CA ASP A 134 12.93 4.70 15.67
C ASP A 134 12.15 4.72 17.00
N ARG A 135 12.73 4.16 18.06
CA ARG A 135 12.16 4.07 19.41
C ARG A 135 12.55 5.24 20.31
N ASP A 136 13.73 5.84 20.08
CA ASP A 136 14.33 6.77 21.04
C ASP A 136 13.97 8.24 20.80
N LYS A 137 13.41 8.87 21.84
CA LYS A 137 13.08 10.31 21.94
C LYS A 137 14.32 11.22 21.97
N SER A 138 15.51 10.69 22.25
CA SER A 138 16.72 11.49 22.46
C SER A 138 17.51 11.66 21.17
N LYS A 139 16.95 12.34 20.17
CA LYS A 139 17.73 12.78 19.00
C LYS A 139 18.70 13.95 19.31
N GLY A 140 18.75 14.42 20.56
CA GLY A 140 19.53 15.60 20.96
C GLY A 140 20.62 15.43 22.03
N LEU A 141 20.87 14.23 22.56
CA LEU A 141 21.74 14.07 23.76
C LEU A 141 22.95 13.14 23.59
N SER A 142 23.14 12.48 22.45
CA SER A 142 24.38 11.76 22.17
C SER A 142 24.65 11.78 20.68
N GLY A 143 25.65 12.56 20.28
CA GLY A 143 26.20 12.45 18.95
C GLY A 143 26.71 11.03 18.71
N GLY A 144 26.28 10.41 17.61
CA GLY A 144 27.02 9.31 16.99
C GLY A 144 26.29 7.99 16.75
N THR A 145 25.20 7.66 17.45
CA THR A 145 24.51 6.38 17.23
C THR A 145 23.02 6.61 17.00
N GLY A 146 22.54 6.32 15.78
CA GLY A 146 21.12 6.40 15.43
C GLY A 146 20.25 5.70 16.47
N GLY A 147 19.11 6.31 16.82
CA GLY A 147 18.23 5.82 17.88
C GLY A 147 17.84 4.34 17.69
N ARG A 148 17.52 3.65 18.80
CA ARG A 148 17.16 2.22 18.77
C ARG A 148 16.03 1.98 17.77
N LYS A 149 16.26 1.10 16.80
CA LYS A 149 15.23 0.68 15.85
C LYS A 149 14.39 -0.46 16.41
N VAL A 150 13.10 -0.46 16.12
CA VAL A 150 12.17 -1.54 16.48
C VAL A 150 11.54 -2.07 15.21
N ALA A 151 11.76 -3.35 14.93
CA ALA A 151 11.11 -4.07 13.85
C ALA A 151 9.81 -4.73 14.35
N ARG A 152 8.73 -4.55 13.59
CA ARG A 152 7.40 -5.10 13.86
C ARG A 152 6.93 -5.91 12.66
N PHE A 153 6.77 -7.21 12.86
CA PHE A 153 6.38 -8.14 11.81
C PHE A 153 4.86 -8.27 11.79
N LEU A 154 4.25 -8.00 10.64
CA LEU A 154 2.82 -8.18 10.48
C LEU A 154 2.49 -9.67 10.27
N PRO A 155 1.40 -10.17 10.89
CA PRO A 155 0.84 -11.47 10.56
C PRO A 155 0.59 -11.60 9.06
N GLU A 156 0.68 -12.83 8.55
CA GLU A 156 0.65 -13.13 7.12
C GLU A 156 -0.55 -12.49 6.38
N ARG A 157 -1.74 -12.51 7.00
CA ARG A 157 -2.95 -11.90 6.44
C ARG A 157 -2.84 -10.38 6.32
N LEU A 158 -2.33 -9.71 7.36
CA LEU A 158 -2.12 -8.26 7.36
C LEU A 158 -0.99 -7.87 6.41
N SER A 159 0.05 -8.70 6.29
CA SER A 159 1.11 -8.53 5.31
C SER A 159 0.56 -8.50 3.87
N ARG A 160 -0.30 -9.45 3.50
CA ARG A 160 -0.94 -9.43 2.16
C ARG A 160 -1.83 -8.22 1.94
N MET A 161 -2.61 -7.84 2.95
CA MET A 161 -3.47 -6.66 2.86
C MET A 161 -2.65 -5.39 2.67
N MET A 162 -1.52 -5.26 3.38
CA MET A 162 -0.62 -4.11 3.23
C MET A 162 0.06 -4.08 1.87
N VAL A 163 0.55 -5.24 1.39
CA VAL A 163 1.13 -5.36 0.04
C VAL A 163 0.11 -4.98 -1.03
N ALA A 164 -1.10 -5.52 -0.98
CA ALA A 164 -2.17 -5.18 -1.92
C ALA A 164 -2.53 -3.68 -1.85
N TYR A 165 -2.56 -3.12 -0.63
CA TYR A 165 -2.84 -1.70 -0.43
C TYR A 165 -1.78 -0.82 -1.13
N ILE A 166 -0.50 -1.08 -0.91
CA ILE A 166 0.60 -0.28 -1.48
C ILE A 166 0.73 -0.53 -2.99
N ALA A 167 0.60 -1.78 -3.45
CA ALA A 167 0.83 -2.15 -4.84
C ALA A 167 -0.33 -1.80 -5.78
N TRP A 168 -1.58 -1.83 -5.30
CA TRP A 168 -2.75 -1.68 -6.18
C TRP A 168 -3.69 -0.56 -5.73
N LEU A 169 -4.11 -0.53 -4.46
CA LEU A 169 -5.12 0.42 -3.99
C LEU A 169 -4.60 1.86 -4.00
N LEU A 170 -3.36 2.06 -3.53
CA LEU A 170 -2.75 3.39 -3.44
C LEU A 170 -2.49 4.01 -4.83
N PRO A 171 -1.90 3.31 -5.83
CA PRO A 171 -1.79 3.83 -7.19
C PRO A 171 -3.14 4.14 -7.82
N PHE A 172 -4.14 3.27 -7.62
CA PHE A 172 -5.47 3.47 -8.15
C PHE A 172 -6.18 4.69 -7.53
N GLU A 173 -6.07 4.90 -6.21
CA GLU A 173 -6.54 6.11 -5.54
C GLU A 173 -5.93 7.37 -6.16
N LYS A 174 -4.61 7.38 -6.41
CA LYS A 174 -3.92 8.50 -7.06
C LYS A 174 -4.44 8.77 -8.48
N VAL A 175 -4.86 7.74 -9.22
CA VAL A 175 -5.49 7.92 -10.54
C VAL A 175 -6.89 8.52 -10.39
N LEU A 176 -7.70 8.02 -9.46
CA LEU A 176 -9.05 8.53 -9.24
C LEU A 176 -9.07 10.00 -8.81
N HIS A 177 -8.15 10.42 -7.92
CA HIS A 177 -8.03 11.83 -7.53
C HIS A 177 -7.62 12.73 -8.71
N ARG A 178 -6.71 12.27 -9.57
CA ARG A 178 -6.31 13.00 -10.78
C ARG A 178 -7.43 13.14 -11.82
N LEU A 179 -8.38 12.20 -11.84
CA LEU A 179 -9.53 12.24 -12.74
C LEU A 179 -10.75 12.99 -12.16
N ALA A 180 -10.72 13.28 -10.85
CA ALA A 180 -11.81 13.96 -10.14
C ALA A 180 -11.55 15.46 -9.92
N GLY A 181 -10.30 15.91 -10.03
CA GLY A 181 -9.91 17.32 -10.19
C GLY A 181 -10.06 17.77 -11.63
#